data_AF-A0A529F575-F1
#
_entry.id   AF-A0A529F575-F1
#
_cell.length_a   1.000
_cell.length_b   1.000
_cell.length_c   1.000
_cell.angle_alpha   90.00
_cell.angle_beta   90.00
_cell.angle_gamma   90.00
#
_symmetry.space_group_name_H-M   'P 1'
#
loop_
_entity.id
_entity.type
_entity.pdbx_description
1 polymer ?
#
loop_
_entity_poly.entity_id
_entity_poly.type
_entity_poly.pdbx_seq_one_letter_code
_entity_poly.pdbx_strand_id
1 'polypeptide(L)'
;MSYGEYDQTIPVDLLVFDNANGIIGSYNVKRGNGAYDAGKKRLILNELLRTQMHLRDYARSMGIPARGAAAYIVFYYGLRSIPEPFSLVGDDLDQHFDFPVQAAIEAVNARFRDELYALIEHGAV
;
A
#
# COMPACT_ATOMS: atom_id res chain seq x y z
N MET A 1 -35.61 2.57 -14.47
CA MET A 1 -34.72 2.98 -13.36
C MET A 1 -33.39 3.36 -13.97
N SER A 2 -33.04 4.65 -13.95
CA SER A 2 -31.74 5.10 -14.47
C SER A 2 -30.66 4.58 -13.54
N TYR A 3 -29.73 3.80 -14.08
CA TYR A 3 -28.47 3.51 -13.38
C TYR A 3 -27.81 4.86 -13.14
N GLY A 4 -27.85 5.35 -11.90
CA GLY A 4 -27.08 6.51 -11.50
C GLY A 4 -25.61 6.15 -11.65
N GLU A 5 -24.87 6.95 -12.39
CA GLU A 5 -23.42 6.90 -12.44
C GLU A 5 -22.88 7.24 -11.05
N TYR A 6 -22.73 6.22 -10.20
CA TYR A 6 -21.95 6.34 -8.99
C TYR A 6 -20.48 6.20 -9.40
N ASP A 7 -19.81 7.35 -9.51
CA ASP A 7 -18.37 7.38 -9.70
C ASP A 7 -17.71 6.88 -8.40
N GLN A 8 -17.23 5.64 -8.42
CA GLN A 8 -16.56 5.05 -7.27
C GLN A 8 -15.05 5.29 -7.40
N THR A 9 -14.52 6.20 -6.60
CA THR A 9 -13.07 6.41 -6.49
C THR A 9 -12.43 5.23 -5.77
N ILE A 10 -11.30 4.76 -6.30
CA ILE A 10 -10.46 3.74 -5.65
C ILE A 10 -9.38 4.46 -4.83
N PRO A 11 -9.38 4.35 -3.49
CA PRO A 11 -8.33 4.95 -2.67
C PRO A 11 -7.04 4.14 -2.79
N VAL A 12 -5.96 4.80 -3.23
CA VAL A 12 -4.62 4.23 -3.32
C VAL A 12 -3.69 5.06 -2.44
N ASP A 13 -2.93 4.40 -1.56
CA ASP A 13 -2.03 5.11 -0.64
C ASP A 13 -0.74 5.52 -1.36
N LEU A 14 -0.17 4.64 -2.19
CA LEU A 14 1.03 4.91 -2.97
C LEU A 14 0.95 4.35 -4.40
N LEU A 15 1.55 5.08 -5.33
CA LEU A 15 1.80 4.63 -6.71
C LEU A 15 3.30 4.67 -6.97
N VAL A 16 3.85 3.58 -7.51
CA VAL A 16 5.27 3.46 -7.85
C VAL A 16 5.41 2.95 -9.26
N PHE A 17 6.15 3.67 -10.11
CA PHE A 17 6.49 3.21 -11.45
C PHE A 17 7.90 2.64 -11.45
N ASP A 18 8.01 1.33 -11.71
CA ASP A 18 9.27 0.66 -11.96
C ASP A 18 9.66 0.89 -13.43
N ASN A 19 10.62 1.77 -13.64
CA ASN A 19 11.11 2.11 -14.97
C ASN A 19 11.94 0.98 -15.63
N ALA A 20 12.56 0.11 -14.83
CA ALA A 20 13.38 -1.00 -15.35
C ALA A 20 12.48 -2.08 -15.97
N ASN A 21 11.39 -2.44 -15.28
CA ASN A 21 10.45 -3.47 -15.75
C ASN A 21 9.23 -2.90 -16.50
N GLY A 22 8.98 -1.59 -16.40
CA GLY A 22 7.82 -0.93 -16.99
C GLY A 22 6.51 -1.31 -16.29
N ILE A 23 6.53 -1.49 -14.97
CA ILE A 23 5.37 -1.90 -14.17
C ILE A 23 4.91 -0.73 -13.30
N ILE A 24 3.62 -0.40 -13.34
CA ILE A 24 3.00 0.50 -12.36
C ILE A 24 2.45 -0.33 -11.21
N GLY A 25 2.88 -0.03 -9.98
CA GLY A 25 2.43 -0.68 -8.76
C GLY A 25 1.56 0.26 -7.93
N SER A 26 0.42 -0.23 -7.42
CA SER A 26 -0.36 0.44 -6.39
C SER A 26 -0.21 -0.27 -5.05
N TYR A 27 -0.05 0.49 -3.98
CA TYR A 27 0.18 -0.07 -2.64
C TYR A 27 -0.78 0.57 -1.65
N ASN A 28 -1.54 -0.26 -0.94
CA ASN A 28 -2.32 0.16 0.23
C ASN A 28 -1.63 -0.36 1.49
N VAL A 29 -1.34 0.50 2.46
CA VAL A 29 -0.52 0.15 3.62
C VAL A 29 -1.38 0.00 4.87
N LYS A 30 -1.21 -1.12 5.58
CA LYS A 30 -1.84 -1.41 6.86
C LYS A 30 -0.76 -1.71 7.89
N ARG A 31 -0.75 -0.93 8.98
CA ARG A 31 0.23 -1.06 10.08
C ARG A 31 -0.29 -1.82 11.30
N GLY A 32 -1.59 -2.12 11.37
CA GLY A 32 -2.17 -2.85 12.51
C GLY A 32 -1.88 -4.35 12.46
N ASN A 33 -1.69 -4.97 13.63
CA ASN A 33 -1.50 -6.43 13.77
C ASN A 33 -2.83 -7.21 13.89
N GLY A 34 -3.92 -6.66 13.34
CA GLY A 34 -5.24 -7.29 13.40
C GLY A 34 -5.45 -8.28 12.27
N ALA A 35 -5.97 -9.47 12.59
CA ALA A 35 -6.47 -10.40 11.58
C ALA A 35 -7.81 -9.89 11.01
N TYR A 36 -8.00 -10.06 9.70
CA TYR A 36 -9.26 -9.71 9.03
C TYR A 36 -10.21 -10.90 9.00
N ASP A 37 -11.51 -10.63 9.15
CA ASP A 37 -12.55 -11.61 8.88
C ASP A 37 -12.68 -11.90 7.36
N ALA A 38 -13.37 -12.98 7.02
CA ALA A 38 -13.52 -13.42 5.64
C ALA A 38 -14.24 -12.38 4.74
N GLY A 39 -15.16 -11.60 5.29
CA GLY A 39 -15.89 -10.56 4.56
C GLY A 39 -14.97 -9.41 4.16
N LYS A 40 -14.19 -8.90 5.11
CA LYS A 40 -13.18 -7.86 4.85
C LYS A 40 -12.11 -8.34 3.87
N LYS A 41 -11.64 -9.59 4.01
CA LYS A 41 -10.66 -10.16 3.06
C LYS A 41 -11.18 -10.14 1.62
N ARG A 42 -12.45 -10.56 1.42
CA ARG A 42 -13.09 -10.55 0.10
C ARG A 42 -13.25 -9.14 -0.46
N LEU A 43 -13.62 -8.18 0.38
CA LEU A 43 -13.76 -6.78 -0.03
C LEU A 43 -12.42 -6.21 -0.52
N ILE A 44 -11.37 -6.36 0.29
CA ILE A 44 -10.01 -5.90 -0.04
C ILE A 44 -9.52 -6.55 -1.33
N LEU A 45 -9.70 -7.86 -1.49
CA LEU A 45 -9.27 -8.56 -2.70
C LEU A 45 -10.00 -8.04 -3.95
N ASN A 46 -11.31 -7.79 -3.85
CA ASN A 46 -12.07 -7.21 -4.97
C ASN A 46 -11.57 -5.80 -5.33
N GLU A 47 -11.21 -4.99 -4.34
CA GLU A 47 -10.62 -3.65 -4.56
C GLU A 47 -9.26 -3.75 -5.24
N LEU A 48 -8.38 -4.65 -4.80
CA LEU A 48 -7.07 -4.88 -5.41
C LEU A 48 -7.21 -5.33 -6.87
N LEU A 49 -8.13 -6.26 -7.15
CA LEU A 49 -8.40 -6.72 -8.52
C LEU A 49 -8.89 -5.58 -9.43
N ARG A 50 -9.85 -4.78 -8.96
CA ARG A 50 -10.34 -3.61 -9.70
C ARG A 50 -9.21 -2.61 -9.96
N THR A 51 -8.41 -2.32 -8.94
CA THR A 51 -7.26 -1.43 -9.05
C THR A 51 -6.31 -1.93 -10.12
N GLN A 52 -5.89 -3.19 -10.06
CA GLN A 52 -4.99 -3.79 -11.04
C GLN A 52 -5.51 -3.69 -12.48
N MET A 53 -6.82 -3.86 -12.69
CA MET A 53 -7.44 -3.75 -14.01
C MET A 53 -7.40 -2.32 -14.56
N HIS A 54 -7.58 -1.30 -13.72
CA HIS A 54 -7.64 0.10 -14.14
C HIS A 54 -6.27 0.80 -14.16
N LEU A 55 -5.31 0.29 -13.40
CA LEU A 55 -4.07 1.02 -13.09
C LEU A 55 -3.22 1.34 -14.32
N ARG A 56 -3.19 0.45 -15.32
CA ARG A 56 -2.44 0.69 -16.56
C ARG A 56 -3.05 1.82 -17.39
N ASP A 57 -4.37 1.88 -17.48
CA ASP A 57 -5.06 2.93 -18.24
C ASP A 57 -4.95 4.27 -17.51
N TYR A 58 -4.97 4.26 -16.18
CA TYR A 58 -4.64 5.41 -15.35
C TYR A 58 -3.20 5.89 -15.55
N ALA A 59 -2.22 4.97 -15.59
CA ALA A 59 -0.83 5.32 -15.90
C ALA A 59 -0.71 5.97 -17.28
N ARG A 60 -1.44 5.46 -18.28
CA ARG A 60 -1.47 6.04 -19.63
C ARG A 60 -2.07 7.45 -19.65
N SER A 61 -3.13 7.71 -18.89
CA SER A 61 -3.71 9.07 -18.82
C SER A 61 -2.76 10.08 -18.16
N MET A 62 -1.84 9.62 -17.32
CA MET A 62 -0.74 10.42 -16.77
C MET A 62 0.51 10.50 -17.67
N GLY A 63 0.50 9.89 -18.85
CA GLY A 63 1.66 9.84 -19.75
C GLY A 63 2.76 8.86 -19.35
N ILE A 64 2.49 7.94 -18.41
CA ILE A 64 3.44 6.92 -17.97
C ILE A 64 3.33 5.69 -18.88
N PRO A 65 4.42 5.24 -19.54
CA PRO A 65 4.39 4.14 -20.50
C PRO A 65 4.44 2.76 -19.82
N ALA A 66 3.50 2.49 -18.92
CA ALA A 66 3.43 1.21 -18.21
C ALA A 66 3.03 0.05 -19.14
N ARG A 67 3.82 -1.03 -19.13
CA ARG A 67 3.59 -2.29 -19.85
C ARG A 67 2.75 -3.27 -19.01
N GLY A 68 2.96 -3.25 -17.70
CA GLY A 68 2.24 -4.08 -16.73
C GLY A 68 1.70 -3.24 -15.57
N ALA A 69 0.81 -3.85 -14.78
CA ALA A 69 0.25 -3.26 -13.58
C ALA A 69 0.13 -4.32 -12.49
N ALA A 70 0.34 -3.91 -11.24
CA ALA A 70 0.16 -4.77 -10.08
C ALA A 70 -0.44 -3.99 -8.91
N ALA A 71 -1.32 -4.62 -8.14
CA ALA A 71 -1.92 -4.02 -6.96
C ALA A 71 -1.60 -4.85 -5.73
N TYR A 72 -1.11 -4.17 -4.69
CA TYR A 72 -0.64 -4.78 -3.46
C TYR A 72 -1.29 -4.14 -2.24
N ILE A 73 -1.50 -4.96 -1.21
CA ILE A 73 -1.68 -4.51 0.15
C ILE A 73 -0.44 -4.87 0.98
N VAL A 74 0.08 -3.91 1.75
CA VAL A 74 1.25 -4.10 2.61
C VAL A 74 0.80 -4.23 4.06
N PHE A 75 1.07 -5.39 4.67
CA PHE A 75 0.89 -5.63 6.11
C PHE A 75 2.23 -5.40 6.81
N TYR A 76 2.53 -4.15 7.18
CA TYR A 76 3.89 -3.79 7.61
C TYR A 76 4.32 -4.46 8.92
N TYR A 77 3.49 -4.37 9.97
CA TYR A 77 3.73 -5.05 11.26
C TYR A 77 2.82 -6.26 11.50
N GLY A 78 1.95 -6.57 10.54
CA GLY A 78 0.79 -7.41 10.77
C GLY A 78 0.87 -8.77 10.10
N LEU A 79 -0.01 -9.68 10.56
CA LEU A 79 -0.24 -10.96 9.89
C LEU A 79 -0.74 -10.76 8.45
N ARG A 80 -0.06 -11.41 7.50
CA ARG A 80 -0.48 -11.50 6.09
C ARG A 80 -1.91 -12.06 6.00
N SER A 81 -2.87 -11.19 5.75
CA SER A 81 -4.30 -11.55 5.78
C SER A 81 -4.92 -11.76 4.40
N ILE A 82 -4.30 -11.21 3.37
CA ILE A 82 -4.57 -11.51 1.96
C ILE A 82 -3.39 -12.36 1.47
N PRO A 83 -3.60 -13.40 0.65
CA PRO A 83 -2.50 -14.21 0.14
C PRO A 83 -1.74 -13.49 -1.00
N GLU A 84 -0.54 -13.99 -1.27
CA GLU A 84 0.17 -13.69 -2.52
C GLU A 84 -0.67 -14.08 -3.75
N PRO A 85 -0.49 -13.39 -4.90
CA PRO A 85 0.52 -12.36 -5.15
C PRO A 85 0.09 -10.93 -4.75
N PHE A 86 -1.07 -10.74 -4.12
CA PHE A 86 -1.65 -9.41 -3.86
C PHE A 86 -1.20 -8.75 -2.56
N SER A 87 -0.34 -9.41 -1.80
CA SER A 87 0.06 -8.95 -0.47
C SER A 87 1.56 -8.96 -0.29
N LEU A 88 2.06 -7.99 0.46
CA LEU A 88 3.41 -7.92 0.98
C LEU A 88 3.34 -7.83 2.52
N VAL A 89 4.34 -8.35 3.22
CA VAL A 89 4.63 -8.03 4.61
C VAL A 89 5.86 -7.12 4.70
N GLY A 90 6.13 -6.54 5.88
CA GLY A 90 7.30 -5.69 6.09
C GLY A 90 8.60 -6.32 5.57
N ASP A 91 8.80 -7.60 5.88
CA ASP A 91 9.98 -8.38 5.48
C ASP A 91 10.17 -8.51 3.95
N ASP A 92 9.09 -8.41 3.18
CA ASP A 92 9.15 -8.53 1.71
C ASP A 92 9.61 -7.22 1.04
N LEU A 93 9.49 -6.08 1.72
CA LEU A 93 9.60 -4.76 1.09
C LEU A 93 10.97 -4.49 0.49
N ASP A 94 12.04 -4.84 1.21
CA ASP A 94 13.38 -4.52 0.76
C ASP A 94 13.73 -5.27 -0.52
N GLN A 95 13.33 -6.55 -0.59
CA GLN A 95 13.48 -7.36 -1.79
C GLN A 95 12.56 -6.88 -2.93
N HIS A 96 11.30 -6.55 -2.62
CA HIS A 96 10.32 -6.12 -3.61
C HIS A 96 10.72 -4.81 -4.30
N PHE A 97 11.30 -3.88 -3.55
CA PHE A 97 11.71 -2.56 -4.06
C PHE A 97 13.20 -2.45 -4.42
N ASP A 98 14.00 -3.48 -4.17
CA ASP A 98 15.47 -3.44 -4.27
C ASP A 98 16.07 -2.22 -3.56
N PHE A 99 15.52 -1.90 -2.39
CA PHE A 99 15.83 -0.69 -1.63
C PHE A 99 15.60 -0.96 -0.13
N PRO A 100 16.43 -0.42 0.79
CA PRO A 100 16.27 -0.63 2.23
C PRO A 100 15.10 0.18 2.82
N VAL A 101 13.87 -0.17 2.43
CA VAL A 101 12.62 0.48 2.82
C VAL A 101 12.39 0.36 4.33
N GLN A 102 12.62 -0.81 4.91
CA GLN A 102 12.43 -1.03 6.34
C GLN A 102 13.33 -0.12 7.18
N ALA A 103 14.62 -0.04 6.83
CA ALA A 103 15.56 0.82 7.54
C ALA A 103 15.14 2.29 7.50
N ALA A 104 14.66 2.77 6.35
CA ALA A 104 14.15 4.13 6.21
C ALA A 104 12.91 4.38 7.07
N ILE A 105 11.95 3.45 7.10
CA ILE A 105 10.74 3.55 7.91
C ILE A 105 11.09 3.54 9.42
N GLU A 106 11.96 2.65 9.85
CA GLU A 106 12.32 2.55 11.26
C GLU A 106 13.16 3.74 11.75
N ALA A 107 13.99 4.35 10.89
CA ALA A 107 14.66 5.60 11.22
C ALA A 107 13.65 6.73 11.50
N VAL A 108 12.59 6.83 10.70
CA VAL A 108 11.51 7.80 10.91
C VAL A 108 10.72 7.48 12.18
N ASN A 109 10.40 6.22 12.44
CA ASN A 109 9.71 5.82 13.66
C ASN A 109 10.54 6.12 14.92
N ALA A 110 11.85 5.88 14.88
CA ALA A 110 12.76 6.18 15.98
C ALA A 110 12.74 7.68 16.29
N ARG A 111 12.85 8.53 15.26
CA ARG A 111 12.77 9.97 15.44
C ARG A 111 11.46 10.41 16.09
N PHE A 112 10.31 9.93 15.60
CA PHE A 112 9.01 10.30 16.19
C PHE A 112 8.86 9.80 17.63
N ARG A 113 9.44 8.63 17.94
CA ARG A 113 9.46 8.08 19.30
C ARG A 113 10.29 8.96 20.24
N ASP A 114 11.46 9.40 19.81
CA ASP A 114 12.34 10.26 20.60
C ASP A 114 11.69 11.62 20.84
N GLU A 115 11.08 12.22 19.81
CA GLU A 115 10.32 13.46 19.94
C GLU A 115 9.14 13.31 20.91
N LEU A 116 8.41 12.19 20.85
CA LEU A 116 7.30 11.89 21.76
C LEU A 116 7.78 11.74 23.22
N TYR A 117 8.89 11.02 23.45
CA TYR A 117 9.42 10.86 24.81
C TYR A 117 9.93 12.18 25.38
N ALA A 118 10.61 12.99 24.57
CA ALA A 118 11.02 14.33 25.00
C ALA A 118 9.83 15.19 25.44
N LEU A 119 8.70 15.12 24.73
CA LEU A 119 7.47 15.84 25.11
C LEU A 119 6.86 15.33 26.43
N ILE A 120 6.88 14.01 26.64
CA ILE A 120 6.35 13.38 27.87
C ILE A 120 7.25 13.70 29.07
N GLU A 121 8.57 13.62 28.91
CA GLU A 121 9.55 13.84 29.97
C GLU A 121 9.72 15.32 30.34
N HIS A 122 9.56 16.24 29.38
CA HIS A 122 9.69 17.69 29.60
C HIS A 122 8.37 18.42 29.87
N GLY A 123 7.24 17.70 29.93
CA GLY A 123 5.96 18.22 30.41
C GLY A 123 5.27 19.18 29.45
N ALA A 124 4.32 18.64 28.68
CA ALA A 124 3.20 19.42 28.14
C ALA A 124 1.93 18.56 28.11
N VAL A 125 1.29 18.38 29.27
CA VAL A 125 0.06 19.07 29.69
C VAL A 125 0.08 19.21 31.21
#